data_AF-A0A538AXQ8-F1
#
_entry.id   AF-A0A538AXQ8-F1
#
_cell.length_a   1.000
_cell.length_b   1.000
_cell.length_c   1.000
_cell.angle_alpha   90.00
_cell.angle_beta   90.00
_cell.angle_gamma   90.00
#
_symmetry.space_group_name_H-M   'P 1'
#
loop_
_entity.id
_entity.type
_entity.pdbx_description
1 polymer ?
#
loop_
_entity_poly.entity_id
_entity_poly.type
_entity_poly.pdbx_seq_one_letter_code
_entity_poly.pdbx_strand_id
1 'polypeptide(L)'
;MPNVSRRDRAEAMVTGARVVALMRERGVSAESLADSVRIQRSTLENYCAGRRIPSDTLVDIARTLGTSVAYLLAASDDPGNGAVAG
;
A
#
# COMPACT_ATOMS: atom_id res chain seq x y z
N MET A 1 -7.71 20.07 -12.28
CA MET A 1 -7.74 18.61 -12.50
C MET A 1 -6.29 18.11 -12.54
N PRO A 2 -5.80 17.26 -11.63
CA PRO A 2 -4.41 16.83 -11.69
C PRO A 2 -4.23 15.69 -12.70
N ASN A 3 -3.27 15.90 -13.59
CA ASN A 3 -2.79 14.99 -14.63
C ASN A 3 -2.05 13.81 -13.97
N VAL A 4 -2.69 12.63 -13.94
CA VAL A 4 -2.01 11.39 -13.51
C VAL A 4 -1.33 10.77 -14.73
N SER A 5 -0.01 10.85 -14.75
CA SER A 5 0.86 10.24 -15.77
C SER A 5 0.57 8.74 -15.86
N ARG A 6 0.65 8.16 -17.06
CA ARG A 6 0.34 6.73 -17.32
C ARG A 6 1.11 5.75 -16.41
N ARG A 7 2.25 6.17 -15.86
CA ARG A 7 3.08 5.44 -14.87
C ARG A 7 2.42 5.31 -13.49
N ASP A 8 1.79 6.38 -13.01
CA ASP A 8 1.18 6.49 -11.66
C ASP A 8 0.09 5.41 -11.43
N ARG A 9 -0.63 5.06 -12.50
CA ARG A 9 -1.70 4.05 -12.47
C ARG A 9 -1.15 2.62 -12.42
N ALA A 10 -0.01 2.35 -13.05
CA ALA A 10 0.63 1.04 -13.02
C ALA A 10 1.25 0.77 -11.64
N GLU A 11 1.90 1.78 -11.06
CA GLU A 11 2.46 1.73 -9.71
C GLU A 11 1.37 1.47 -8.66
N ALA A 12 0.23 2.17 -8.77
CA ALA A 12 -0.91 1.95 -7.89
C ALA A 12 -1.47 0.52 -7.99
N MET A 13 -1.51 -0.06 -9.19
CA MET A 13 -2.01 -1.42 -9.42
C MET A 13 -1.10 -2.48 -8.79
N VAL A 14 0.22 -2.33 -8.92
CA VAL A 14 1.21 -3.22 -8.29
C VAL A 14 1.18 -3.08 -6.77
N THR A 15 1.08 -1.85 -6.27
CA THR A 15 0.96 -1.56 -4.84
C THR A 15 -0.24 -2.29 -4.25
N GLY A 16 -1.42 -2.15 -4.87
CA GLY A 16 -2.64 -2.82 -4.47
C GLY A 16 -2.48 -4.35 -4.36
N ALA A 17 -1.91 -4.97 -5.39
CA ALA A 17 -1.66 -6.41 -5.40
C ALA A 17 -0.70 -6.86 -4.28
N ARG A 18 0.37 -6.09 -4.00
CA ARG A 18 1.29 -6.37 -2.87
C ARG A 18 0.61 -6.25 -1.52
N VAL A 19 -0.23 -5.22 -1.31
CA VAL A 19 -0.98 -5.09 -0.05
C VAL A 19 -1.87 -6.32 0.16
N VAL A 20 -2.57 -6.80 -0.88
CA VAL A 20 -3.39 -8.01 -0.79
C VAL A 20 -2.57 -9.27 -0.49
N ALA A 21 -1.40 -9.40 -1.11
CA ALA A 21 -0.48 -10.51 -0.84
C ALA A 21 0.00 -10.49 0.62
N LEU A 22 0.47 -9.34 1.12
CA LEU A 22 0.90 -9.17 2.51
C LEU A 22 -0.25 -9.37 3.50
N MET A 23 -1.46 -8.91 3.18
CA MET A 23 -2.66 -9.15 3.98
C MET A 23 -2.91 -10.65 4.12
N ARG A 24 -2.84 -11.41 3.03
CA ARG A 24 -2.98 -12.88 3.07
C ARG A 24 -1.87 -13.55 3.87
N GLU A 25 -0.62 -13.13 3.66
CA GLU A 25 0.54 -13.71 4.33
C GLU A 25 0.50 -13.48 5.85
N ARG A 26 0.00 -12.31 6.28
CA ARG A 26 -0.15 -11.95 7.69
C ARG A 26 -1.50 -12.33 8.29
N GLY A 27 -2.44 -12.87 7.51
CA GLY A 27 -3.79 -13.19 7.96
C GLY A 27 -4.63 -11.95 8.33
N VAL A 28 -4.33 -10.79 7.76
CA VAL A 28 -5.06 -9.54 7.99
C VAL A 28 -6.19 -9.42 6.95
N SER A 29 -7.42 -9.26 7.42
CA SER A 29 -8.56 -8.98 6.54
C SER A 29 -8.56 -7.52 6.08
N ALA A 30 -9.06 -7.29 4.86
CA ALA A 30 -9.24 -5.94 4.30
C ALA A 30 -10.05 -5.02 5.23
N GLU A 31 -11.00 -5.57 5.97
CA GLU A 31 -11.81 -4.84 6.95
C GLU A 31 -11.00 -4.40 8.16
N SER A 32 -10.19 -5.28 8.75
CA SER A 32 -9.31 -4.94 9.87
C SER A 32 -8.23 -3.94 9.48
N LEU A 33 -7.70 -4.05 8.26
CA LEU A 33 -6.76 -3.08 7.72
C LEU A 33 -7.43 -1.72 7.52
N ALA A 34 -8.62 -1.70 6.91
CA ALA A 34 -9.38 -0.48 6.70
C ALA A 34 -9.75 0.19 8.02
N ASP A 35 -10.16 -0.58 9.03
CA ASP A 35 -10.46 -0.09 10.38
C ASP A 35 -9.22 0.49 11.08
N SER A 36 -8.08 -0.21 11.02
CA SER A 36 -6.81 0.25 11.60
C SER A 36 -6.37 1.60 10.99
N VAL A 37 -6.56 1.74 9.67
CA VAL A 37 -6.19 2.92 8.89
C VAL A 37 -7.30 3.98 8.89
N ARG A 38 -8.44 3.72 9.55
CA ARG A 38 -9.65 4.56 9.58
C ARG A 38 -10.15 4.98 8.19
N ILE A 39 -10.07 4.08 7.22
CA ILE A 39 -10.63 4.26 5.88
C ILE A 39 -11.79 3.31 5.66
N GLN A 40 -12.63 3.60 4.67
CA GLN A 40 -13.68 2.66 4.27
C GLN A 40 -13.09 1.50 3.47
N ARG A 41 -13.71 0.31 3.63
CA ARG A 41 -13.37 -0.88 2.82
C ARG A 41 -13.41 -0.59 1.32
N SER A 42 -14.43 0.12 0.86
CA SER A 42 -14.57 0.54 -0.55
C SER A 42 -13.42 1.44 -1.02
N THR A 43 -12.85 2.24 -0.11
CA THR A 43 -11.67 3.06 -0.40
C THR A 43 -10.44 2.17 -0.57
N LEU A 44 -10.25 1.18 0.31
CA LEU A 44 -9.19 0.18 0.20
C LEU A 44 -9.30 -0.66 -1.09
N GLU A 45 -10.50 -1.08 -1.47
CA GLU A 45 -10.74 -1.81 -2.72
C GLU A 45 -10.42 -0.96 -3.95
N ASN A 46 -10.77 0.33 -3.93
CA ASN A 46 -10.36 1.27 -4.98
C ASN A 46 -8.84 1.38 -5.08
N TYR A 47 -8.15 1.49 -3.95
CA TYR A 47 -6.69 1.48 -3.91
C TYR A 47 -6.11 0.20 -4.52
N CYS A 48 -6.68 -0.95 -4.14
CA CYS A 48 -6.29 -2.23 -4.70
C CYS A 48 -6.55 -2.33 -6.22
N ALA A 49 -7.58 -1.67 -6.73
CA ALA A 49 -7.93 -1.61 -8.15
C ALA A 49 -7.02 -0.68 -8.97
N GLY A 50 -5.96 -0.13 -8.39
CA GLY A 50 -5.03 0.78 -9.06
C GLY A 50 -5.44 2.25 -8.98
N ARG A 51 -6.22 2.63 -7.96
CA ARG A 51 -6.45 4.03 -7.62
C ARG A 51 -5.27 4.56 -6.81
N ARG A 52 -4.89 5.81 -7.08
CA ARG A 52 -3.84 6.50 -6.34
C ARG A 52 -4.14 6.50 -4.83
N ILE A 53 -3.20 5.94 -4.07
CA ILE A 53 -3.24 5.90 -2.62
C ILE A 53 -2.58 7.19 -2.10
N PRO A 54 -3.20 7.94 -1.18
CA PRO A 54 -2.52 9.05 -0.52
C PRO A 54 -1.33 8.54 0.29
N SER A 55 -0.24 9.30 0.32
CA SER A 55 0.97 8.95 1.08
C SER A 55 0.67 8.70 2.56
N ASP A 56 -0.25 9.48 3.13
CA ASP A 56 -0.68 9.37 4.53
C ASP A 56 -1.31 8.00 4.83
N THR A 57 -2.29 7.59 4.02
CA THR A 57 -2.92 6.27 4.09
C THR A 57 -1.92 5.14 3.82
N LEU A 58 -0.98 5.35 2.90
CA LEU A 58 0.02 4.35 2.56
C LEU A 58 1.01 4.12 3.71
N VAL A 59 1.39 5.17 4.44
CA VAL A 59 2.20 5.09 5.67
C VAL A 59 1.47 4.30 6.75
N ASP A 60 0.18 4.54 6.90
CA ASP A 60 -0.63 3.89 7.93
C ASP A 60 -0.87 2.40 7.62
N ILE A 61 -1.13 2.07 6.35
CA ILE A 61 -1.14 0.69 5.83
C ILE A 61 0.22 0.03 6.09
N ALA A 62 1.32 0.70 5.73
CA ALA A 62 2.66 0.19 5.94
C ALA A 62 2.93 -0.12 7.42
N ARG A 63 2.56 0.79 8.33
CA ARG A 63 2.67 0.59 9.78
C ARG A 63 1.82 -0.57 10.27
N THR A 64 0.57 -0.66 9.83
CA THR A 64 -0.35 -1.73 10.23
C THR A 64 0.14 -3.09 9.77
N LEU A 65 0.63 -3.20 8.53
CA LEU A 65 1.25 -4.41 8.02
C LEU A 65 2.72 -4.54 8.42
N GLY A 66 3.28 -3.72 9.31
CA GLY A 66 4.68 -3.77 9.70
C GLY A 66 5.66 -3.86 8.52
N THR A 67 5.41 -3.07 7.47
CA THR A 67 6.21 -2.95 6.26
C THR A 67 6.54 -1.47 6.01
N SER A 68 7.29 -1.18 4.95
CA SER A 68 7.65 0.18 4.56
C SER A 68 6.88 0.64 3.32
N VAL A 69 6.57 1.94 3.27
CA VAL A 69 5.92 2.59 2.13
C VAL A 69 6.67 2.32 0.81
N ALA A 70 8.00 2.32 0.85
CA ALA A 70 8.86 2.03 -0.29
C ALA A 70 8.70 0.58 -0.82
N TYR A 71 8.43 -0.37 0.09
CA TYR A 71 8.17 -1.77 -0.28
C TYR A 71 6.80 -1.91 -0.94
N LEU A 72 5.79 -1.17 -0.46
CA LEU A 72 4.46 -1.16 -1.05
C LEU A 72 4.46 -0.52 -2.45
N LEU A 73 5.14 0.62 -2.62
CA LEU A 73 5.25 1.35 -3.89
C LEU A 73 6.12 0.67 -4.96
N ALA A 74 6.67 -0.52 -4.70
CA ALA A 74 7.61 -1.20 -5.59
C ALA A 74 8.84 -0.34 -5.97
N ALA A 75 9.26 0.57 -5.08
CA ALA A 75 10.55 1.26 -5.21
C ALA A 75 11.72 0.35 -4.78
N SER A 76 11.42 -0.81 -4.15
CA SER A 76 12.41 -1.83 -3.82
C SER A 76 11.80 -3.23 -3.86
N ASP A 77 12.56 -4.18 -4.40
CA ASP A 77 12.25 -5.61 -4.40
C ASP A 77 12.54 -6.26 -3.04
N ASP A 78 13.37 -5.62 -2.21
CA ASP A 78 13.81 -6.16 -0.93
C ASP A 78 12.84 -5.90 0.23
N PRO A 79 12.27 -6.95 0.87
CA PRO A 79 11.49 -6.81 2.11
C PRO A 79 12.33 -6.51 3.36
N GLY A 80 13.67 -6.47 3.23
CA GLY A 80 14.61 -6.41 4.36
C GLY A 80 15.71 -5.36 4.29
N ASN A 81 15.82 -4.58 3.22
CA ASN A 81 16.86 -3.55 3.13
C ASN A 81 16.29 -2.17 3.50
N GLY A 82 15.91 -2.05 4.77
CA GLY A 82 16.00 -0.75 5.42
C GLY A 82 17.45 -0.30 5.30
N ALA A 83 17.68 0.78 4.55
CA ALA A 83 18.83 1.63 4.77
C ALA A 83 18.75 2.10 6.23
N VAL A 84 19.34 1.31 7.11
CA VAL A 84 19.67 1.70 8.47
C VAL A 84 21.10 2.23 8.46
N ALA A 85 21.27 3.30 9.22
CA ALA A 85 22.50 3.90 9.73
C ALA A 85 23.15 5.03 8.91
N GLY A 86 23.26 6.18 9.60
CA GLY A 86 24.43 7.08 9.49
C GLY A 86 24.11 8.52 9.18
#